data_AF-A0AAD9DH60-F1
#
_entry.id   AF-A0AAD9DH60-F1
#
_cell.length_a   1.000
_cell.length_b   1.000
_cell.length_c   1.000
_cell.angle_alpha   90.00
_cell.angle_beta   90.00
_cell.angle_gamma   90.00
#
_symmetry.space_group_name_H-M   'P 1'
#
loop_
_entity.id
_entity.type
_entity.pdbx_description
1 polymer ?
#
loop_
_entity_poly.entity_id
_entity_poly.type
_entity_poly.pdbx_seq_one_letter_code
_entity_poly.pdbx_strand_id
1 'polypeptide(L)'
;MPSRKKAQGKARKAAKADKAKEAASVPPKDFTEVTLDSWLTCDDESERCKHGCDLSLPKSEHDCRDFAMRYANDFLIELCRLQTGDHVLTSTSTTSNNLVGQCLQQGKSFVAAIDNMEEKYPEVFDSIIKLKWAISFYHSRGTQDVINGNMKRAHHAAICATLINVYLSIDDLTDLSTMKLYDIVQANDKMILTYFRKRTSCSCLDEKRKEYKGVKKTGKCCNDQCPLPGRVAERSSLLYCTACKLVQYCSAECQKVNWKYHKHQCTSIAKLNSLDCEYVQKIAPTDLLL
;
A
#
# COMPACT_ATOMS: atom_id res chain seq x y z
N MET A 1 -55.76 -3.15 12.58
CA MET A 1 -54.59 -2.76 13.40
C MET A 1 -53.30 -3.28 12.73
N PRO A 2 -52.36 -2.42 12.33
CA PRO A 2 -51.13 -2.90 11.71
C PRO A 2 -50.29 -3.71 12.70
N SER A 3 -49.91 -4.92 12.29
CA SER A 3 -49.14 -5.87 13.08
C SER A 3 -47.86 -5.22 13.64
N ARG A 4 -47.67 -5.34 14.97
CA ARG A 4 -46.53 -4.81 15.75
C ARG A 4 -45.17 -5.14 15.14
N LYS A 5 -45.06 -6.25 14.39
CA LYS A 5 -43.85 -6.67 13.67
C LYS A 5 -43.51 -5.76 12.47
N LYS A 6 -44.49 -5.20 11.75
CA LYS A 6 -44.24 -4.25 10.64
C LYS A 6 -43.72 -2.90 11.12
N ALA A 7 -44.16 -2.43 12.29
CA ALA A 7 -43.71 -1.17 12.88
C ALA A 7 -42.23 -1.24 13.32
N GLN A 8 -41.83 -2.33 13.99
CA GLN A 8 -40.43 -2.54 14.39
C GLN A 8 -39.47 -2.66 13.19
N GLY A 9 -39.89 -3.28 12.09
CA GLY A 9 -39.08 -3.39 10.88
C GLY A 9 -38.79 -2.04 10.20
N LYS A 10 -39.75 -1.11 10.25
CA LYS A 10 -39.62 0.23 9.64
C LYS A 10 -38.68 1.13 10.45
N ALA A 11 -38.78 1.09 11.78
CA ALA A 11 -37.88 1.82 12.68
C ALA A 11 -36.42 1.36 12.54
N ARG A 12 -36.19 0.04 12.39
CA ARG A 12 -34.83 -0.51 12.24
C ARG A 12 -34.18 -0.16 10.89
N LYS A 13 -34.98 0.03 9.82
CA LYS A 13 -34.49 0.50 8.51
C LYS A 13 -34.16 2.00 8.52
N ALA A 14 -34.94 2.82 9.21
CA ALA A 14 -34.67 4.26 9.35
C ALA A 14 -33.36 4.51 10.13
N ALA A 15 -33.19 3.89 11.30
CA ALA A 15 -31.96 4.01 12.10
C ALA A 15 -30.69 3.54 11.37
N LYS A 16 -30.83 2.59 10.44
CA LYS A 16 -29.72 2.11 9.59
C LYS A 16 -29.40 3.08 8.45
N ALA A 17 -30.39 3.80 7.93
CA ALA A 17 -30.20 4.83 6.93
C ALA A 17 -29.56 6.10 7.51
N ASP A 18 -29.91 6.46 8.75
CA ASP A 18 -29.36 7.64 9.42
C ASP A 18 -27.89 7.43 9.82
N LYS A 19 -27.53 6.25 10.34
CA LYS A 19 -26.11 5.88 10.56
C LYS A 19 -25.28 5.82 9.28
N ALA A 20 -25.89 5.50 8.13
CA ALA A 20 -25.19 5.47 6.85
C ALA A 20 -24.95 6.88 6.29
N LYS A 21 -25.80 7.86 6.61
CA LYS A 21 -25.61 9.26 6.23
C LYS A 21 -24.57 9.96 7.10
N GLU A 22 -24.50 9.62 8.38
CA GLU A 22 -23.47 10.13 9.31
C GLU A 22 -22.07 9.63 8.95
N ALA A 23 -21.94 8.39 8.44
CA ALA A 23 -20.66 7.86 7.94
C ALA A 23 -20.22 8.48 6.60
N ALA A 24 -21.13 9.13 5.86
CA ALA A 24 -20.85 9.74 4.56
C ALA A 24 -20.48 11.23 4.64
N SER A 25 -20.57 11.86 5.82
CA SER A 25 -20.27 13.30 6.01
C SER A 25 -18.86 13.60 6.51
N VAL A 26 -18.04 12.58 6.78
CA VAL A 26 -16.65 12.78 7.18
C VAL A 26 -15.79 12.99 5.92
N PRO A 27 -15.24 14.19 5.67
CA PRO A 27 -14.37 14.41 4.53
C PRO A 27 -13.13 13.50 4.63
N PRO A 28 -12.56 13.05 3.50
CA PRO A 28 -11.33 12.26 3.52
C PRO A 28 -10.24 13.09 4.20
N LYS A 29 -9.76 12.64 5.36
CA LYS A 29 -8.61 13.27 6.01
C LYS A 29 -7.41 13.13 5.09
N ASP A 30 -6.74 14.25 4.86
CA ASP A 30 -5.56 14.34 4.01
C ASP A 30 -4.43 13.43 4.54
N PHE A 31 -3.60 12.95 3.63
CA PHE A 31 -2.63 11.87 3.84
C PHE A 31 -1.43 12.28 4.71
N THR A 32 -1.29 13.57 5.05
CA THR A 32 -0.03 14.20 5.47
C THR A 32 0.20 14.32 6.99
N GLU A 33 -0.81 14.13 7.85
CA GLU A 33 -0.61 14.28 9.31
C GLU A 33 -0.55 12.93 10.04
N VAL A 34 0.53 12.19 9.83
CA VAL A 34 1.06 11.29 10.87
C VAL A 34 2.45 11.80 11.19
N THR A 35 2.62 12.44 12.35
CA THR A 35 3.89 13.05 12.74
C THR A 35 4.92 11.97 13.07
N LEU A 36 6.18 12.25 12.70
CA LEU A 36 7.36 11.41 12.93
C LEU A 36 7.46 10.90 14.37
N ASP A 37 7.15 11.76 15.34
CA ASP A 37 7.22 11.43 16.76
C ASP A 37 6.18 10.38 17.18
N SER A 38 5.01 10.34 16.53
CA SER A 38 3.98 9.33 16.79
C SER A 38 4.40 7.91 16.35
N TRP A 39 5.35 7.80 15.41
CA TRP A 39 5.91 6.51 14.98
C TRP A 39 6.95 5.99 15.96
N LEU A 40 7.81 6.87 16.46
CA LEU A 40 8.98 6.57 17.30
C LEU A 40 8.64 6.32 18.77
N THR A 41 7.59 6.95 19.31
CA THR A 41 7.23 6.90 20.75
C THR A 41 6.54 5.61 21.24
N CYS A 42 6.67 4.49 20.51
CA CYS A 42 6.19 3.22 21.05
C CYS A 42 7.28 2.55 21.89
N ASP A 43 7.51 3.11 23.08
CA ASP A 43 8.34 2.59 24.16
C ASP A 43 7.69 1.42 24.91
N ASP A 44 6.83 0.63 24.26
CA ASP A 44 6.26 -0.55 24.90
C ASP A 44 7.35 -1.65 24.90
N GLU A 45 8.14 -1.71 25.97
CA GLU A 45 9.14 -2.75 26.27
C GLU A 45 8.54 -4.17 26.35
N SER A 46 7.24 -4.32 26.13
CA SER A 46 6.58 -5.60 25.97
C SER A 46 7.05 -6.29 24.69
N GLU A 47 8.14 -7.07 24.77
CA GLU A 47 8.64 -8.01 23.76
C GLU A 47 7.62 -9.09 23.35
N ARG A 48 6.43 -9.06 23.97
CA ARG A 48 5.29 -9.86 23.59
C ARG A 48 4.18 -8.93 23.18
N CYS A 49 3.53 -9.21 22.05
CA CYS A 49 2.22 -8.62 21.85
C CYS A 49 1.33 -9.08 23.04
N LYS A 50 0.37 -8.25 23.48
CA LYS A 50 -0.53 -8.57 24.60
C LYS A 50 -1.32 -9.89 24.42
N HIS A 51 -1.19 -10.53 23.26
CA HIS A 51 -1.90 -11.74 22.82
C HIS A 51 -0.97 -12.94 22.62
N GLY A 52 0.28 -12.89 23.11
CA GLY A 52 1.18 -14.05 23.15
C GLY A 52 1.82 -14.44 21.82
N CYS A 53 1.80 -13.56 20.81
CA CYS A 53 2.71 -13.72 19.68
C CYS A 53 4.13 -13.48 20.18
N ASP A 54 4.98 -14.50 20.03
CA ASP A 54 6.38 -14.42 20.37
C ASP A 54 7.06 -13.49 19.36
N LEU A 55 7.33 -12.26 19.81
CA LEU A 55 8.13 -11.28 19.08
C LEU A 55 9.53 -11.19 19.71
N SER A 56 9.89 -12.13 20.60
CA SER A 56 11.18 -12.10 21.25
C SER A 56 12.28 -12.31 20.20
N LEU A 57 13.05 -11.26 20.04
CA LEU A 57 14.25 -11.26 19.23
C LEU A 57 15.41 -11.64 20.15
N PRO A 58 16.39 -12.42 19.69
CA PRO A 58 17.68 -12.48 20.35
C PRO A 58 18.23 -11.05 20.52
N LYS A 59 18.76 -10.71 21.69
CA LYS A 59 19.33 -9.36 21.98
C LYS A 59 20.42 -8.93 21.00
N SER A 60 21.02 -9.85 20.23
CA SER A 60 21.94 -9.54 19.14
C SER A 60 21.27 -8.92 17.90
N GLU A 61 19.95 -8.77 17.87
CA GLU A 61 19.18 -8.25 16.73
C GLU A 61 18.55 -6.86 16.98
N HIS A 62 18.97 -6.14 18.03
CA HIS A 62 18.56 -4.74 18.24
C HIS A 62 18.92 -3.85 17.03
N ASP A 63 20.03 -4.13 16.36
CA ASP A 63 20.45 -3.44 15.13
C ASP A 63 19.41 -3.60 14.00
N CYS A 64 18.78 -4.77 13.88
CA CYS A 64 17.73 -5.01 12.89
C CYS A 64 16.45 -4.22 13.22
N ARG A 65 16.10 -4.08 14.50
CA ARG A 65 14.95 -3.27 14.95
C ARG A 65 15.19 -1.79 14.69
N ASP A 66 16.36 -1.29 15.06
CA ASP A 66 16.74 0.10 14.79
C ASP A 66 16.79 0.36 13.29
N PHE A 67 17.35 -0.57 12.51
CA PHE A 67 17.24 -0.53 11.06
C PHE A 67 15.79 -0.48 10.60
N ALA A 68 14.90 -1.39 11.00
CA ALA A 68 13.53 -1.39 10.46
C ALA A 68 12.74 -0.12 10.85
N MET A 69 13.02 0.47 12.01
CA MET A 69 12.41 1.73 12.42
C MET A 69 12.96 2.92 11.63
N ARG A 70 14.29 3.01 11.48
CA ARG A 70 14.94 4.06 10.68
C ARG A 70 14.65 3.90 9.19
N TYR A 71 14.63 2.67 8.71
CA TYR A 71 14.31 2.30 7.34
C TYR A 71 12.92 2.80 6.96
N ALA A 72 11.90 2.46 7.74
CA ALA A 72 10.54 2.92 7.45
C ALA A 72 10.47 4.46 7.42
N ASN A 73 11.18 5.12 8.34
CA ASN A 73 11.19 6.55 8.41
C ASN A 73 11.90 7.20 7.21
N ASP A 74 13.16 6.86 7.00
CA ASP A 74 13.99 7.41 5.92
C ASP A 74 13.36 7.14 4.55
N PHE A 75 12.83 5.93 4.36
CA PHE A 75 12.14 5.55 3.14
C PHE A 75 10.86 6.37 2.92
N LEU A 76 10.03 6.57 3.97
CA LEU A 76 8.85 7.42 3.87
C LEU A 76 9.21 8.90 3.63
N ILE A 77 10.26 9.40 4.29
CA ILE A 77 10.80 10.74 4.06
C ILE A 77 11.21 10.89 2.60
N GLU A 78 11.93 9.90 2.04
CA GLU A 78 12.36 9.98 0.66
C GLU A 78 11.22 9.89 -0.34
N LEU A 79 10.24 9.01 -0.09
CA LEU A 79 9.03 9.00 -0.91
C LEU A 79 8.29 10.34 -0.84
N CYS A 80 8.18 10.94 0.34
CA CYS A 80 7.57 12.26 0.50
C CYS A 80 8.36 13.34 -0.25
N ARG A 81 9.69 13.40 -0.10
CA ARG A 81 10.56 14.38 -0.78
C ARG A 81 10.41 14.29 -2.30
N LEU A 82 10.42 13.06 -2.83
CA LEU A 82 10.30 12.81 -4.26
C LEU A 82 8.88 13.10 -4.80
N GLN A 83 7.87 13.08 -3.93
CA GLN A 83 6.49 13.45 -4.27
C GLN A 83 6.25 14.97 -4.20
N THR A 84 6.84 15.66 -3.23
CA THR A 84 6.68 17.11 -3.07
C THR A 84 7.50 17.91 -4.07
N GLY A 85 8.58 17.33 -4.58
CA GLY A 85 9.45 17.91 -5.58
C GLY A 85 10.18 19.15 -5.05
N ASP A 86 11.49 19.03 -4.83
CA ASP A 86 12.40 20.19 -4.76
C ASP A 86 12.53 20.90 -6.14
N HIS A 87 11.44 21.00 -6.89
CA HIS A 87 11.30 21.96 -7.97
C HIS A 87 10.80 23.26 -7.36
N VAL A 88 11.73 24.18 -7.11
CA VAL A 88 11.46 25.62 -7.00
C VAL A 88 10.44 25.99 -8.07
N LEU A 89 9.24 26.36 -7.63
CA LEU A 89 8.09 26.70 -8.45
C LEU A 89 8.40 27.92 -9.33
N THR A 90 8.80 27.71 -10.59
CA THR A 90 8.50 28.69 -11.64
C THR A 90 7.10 28.40 -12.14
N SER A 91 6.14 29.07 -11.52
CA SER A 91 4.71 28.94 -11.71
C SER A 91 4.24 29.49 -13.08
N THR A 92 4.22 28.65 -14.14
CA THR A 92 3.50 29.02 -15.37
C THR A 92 2.83 27.89 -16.17
N SER A 93 2.98 26.59 -15.85
CA SER A 93 2.32 25.55 -16.67
C SER A 93 1.09 24.94 -15.99
N THR A 94 -0.03 25.01 -16.69
CA THR A 94 -1.28 24.27 -16.46
C THR A 94 -1.04 22.77 -16.66
N THR A 95 -0.29 22.14 -15.75
CA THR A 95 0.10 20.75 -15.91
C THR A 95 -1.05 19.86 -15.48
N SER A 96 -1.75 19.34 -16.49
CA SER A 96 -2.63 18.18 -16.40
C SER A 96 -2.02 17.11 -15.50
N ASN A 97 -2.53 16.97 -14.29
CA ASN A 97 -2.24 15.85 -13.37
C ASN A 97 -2.48 14.55 -14.12
N ASN A 98 -1.41 13.86 -14.54
CA ASN A 98 -1.46 12.56 -15.18
C ASN A 98 -1.16 11.52 -14.10
N LEU A 99 -2.17 10.84 -13.55
CA LEU A 99 -1.97 9.83 -12.51
C LEU A 99 -1.00 8.70 -12.94
N VAL A 100 -0.91 8.37 -14.23
CA VAL A 100 0.04 7.35 -14.70
C VAL A 100 1.46 7.92 -14.78
N GLY A 101 1.59 9.20 -15.13
CA GLY A 101 2.79 10.00 -14.89
C GLY A 101 3.19 9.97 -13.42
N GLN A 102 2.23 10.14 -12.51
CA GLN A 102 2.45 10.02 -11.07
C GLN A 102 2.79 8.57 -10.66
N CYS A 103 2.21 7.53 -11.24
CA CYS A 103 2.57 6.14 -10.92
C CYS A 103 3.97 5.76 -11.41
N LEU A 104 4.40 6.22 -12.59
CA LEU A 104 5.78 6.02 -13.06
C LEU A 104 6.76 6.91 -12.31
N GLN A 105 6.38 8.16 -12.01
CA GLN A 105 7.17 9.05 -11.17
C GLN A 105 7.33 8.42 -9.79
N GLN A 106 6.25 7.94 -9.17
CA GLN A 106 6.26 7.16 -7.94
C GLN A 106 7.15 5.92 -8.11
N GLY A 107 7.05 5.17 -9.20
CA GLY A 107 7.92 4.04 -9.49
C GLY A 107 9.41 4.41 -9.53
N LYS A 108 9.78 5.50 -10.19
CA LYS A 108 11.15 6.03 -10.19
C LYS A 108 11.55 6.53 -8.81
N SER A 109 10.64 7.16 -8.09
CA SER A 109 10.84 7.60 -6.71
C SER A 109 11.03 6.41 -5.77
N PHE A 110 10.35 5.30 -6.02
CA PHE A 110 10.50 4.05 -5.29
C PHE A 110 11.87 3.44 -5.53
N VAL A 111 12.32 3.36 -6.79
CA VAL A 111 13.67 2.87 -7.12
C VAL A 111 14.74 3.76 -6.49
N ALA A 112 14.67 5.09 -6.70
CA ALA A 112 15.63 6.01 -6.10
C ALA A 112 15.62 5.98 -4.57
N ALA A 113 14.45 5.80 -3.94
CA ALA A 113 14.37 5.59 -2.50
C ALA A 113 15.06 4.28 -2.11
N ILE A 114 14.84 3.17 -2.83
CA ILE A 114 15.54 1.91 -2.58
C ILE A 114 17.06 2.08 -2.73
N ASP A 115 17.54 2.70 -3.81
CA ASP A 115 18.98 2.93 -4.05
C ASP A 115 19.60 3.76 -2.91
N ASN A 116 18.94 4.82 -2.47
CA ASN A 116 19.39 5.62 -1.33
C ASN A 116 19.40 4.81 -0.02
N MET A 117 18.46 3.88 0.15
CA MET A 117 18.40 3.02 1.32
C MET A 117 19.49 1.94 1.29
N GLU A 118 19.79 1.41 0.12
CA GLU A 118 20.90 0.47 -0.11
C GLU A 118 22.25 1.14 0.19
N GLU A 119 22.45 2.36 -0.28
CA GLU A 119 23.65 3.15 0.04
C GLU A 119 23.76 3.44 1.55
N LYS A 120 22.64 3.73 2.21
CA LYS A 120 22.61 4.10 3.64
C LYS A 120 22.76 2.88 4.57
N TYR A 121 22.29 1.71 4.15
CA TYR A 121 22.24 0.49 4.97
C TYR A 121 22.71 -0.75 4.20
N PRO A 122 23.93 -0.74 3.63
CA PRO A 122 24.42 -1.81 2.78
C PRO A 122 24.43 -3.16 3.51
N GLU A 123 24.78 -3.17 4.80
CA GLU A 123 24.84 -4.38 5.62
C GLU A 123 23.50 -5.10 5.79
N VAL A 124 22.38 -4.42 5.51
CA VAL A 124 21.04 -5.01 5.55
C VAL A 124 20.62 -5.47 4.17
N PHE A 125 20.84 -4.64 3.14
CA PHE A 125 20.50 -4.97 1.77
C PHE A 125 21.34 -6.14 1.20
N ASP A 126 22.57 -6.30 1.68
CA ASP A 126 23.45 -7.44 1.37
C ASP A 126 23.04 -8.75 2.08
N SER A 127 22.05 -8.70 2.98
CA SER A 127 21.65 -9.85 3.78
C SER A 127 20.18 -10.20 3.59
N ILE A 128 19.93 -11.25 2.80
CA ILE A 128 18.60 -11.84 2.61
C ILE A 128 17.94 -12.20 3.95
N ILE A 129 18.73 -12.65 4.93
CA ILE A 129 18.24 -12.98 6.28
C ILE A 129 17.69 -11.74 6.96
N LYS A 130 18.43 -10.61 6.95
CA LYS A 130 17.98 -9.35 7.55
C LYS A 130 16.79 -8.74 6.82
N LEU A 131 16.70 -8.86 5.50
CA LEU A 131 15.54 -8.40 4.73
C LEU A 131 14.27 -9.23 5.03
N LYS A 132 14.38 -10.56 5.09
CA LYS A 132 13.27 -11.46 5.50
C LYS A 132 12.82 -11.19 6.93
N TRP A 133 13.78 -10.89 7.80
CA TRP A 133 13.52 -10.45 9.15
C TRP A 133 12.73 -9.12 9.16
N ALA A 134 13.14 -8.13 8.38
CA ALA A 134 12.47 -6.83 8.30
C ALA A 134 11.03 -6.95 7.80
N ILE A 135 10.79 -7.82 6.80
CA ILE A 135 9.43 -8.18 6.35
C ILE A 135 8.60 -8.72 7.53
N SER A 136 9.15 -9.66 8.29
CA SER A 136 8.47 -10.28 9.44
C SER A 136 8.17 -9.25 10.53
N PHE A 137 9.12 -8.35 10.80
CA PHE A 137 8.93 -7.22 11.72
C PHE A 137 7.74 -6.35 11.30
N TYR A 138 7.65 -5.93 10.04
CA TYR A 138 6.52 -5.13 9.56
C TYR A 138 5.19 -5.89 9.56
N HIS A 139 5.20 -7.21 9.30
CA HIS A 139 3.99 -8.03 9.43
C HIS A 139 3.48 -8.06 10.86
N SER A 140 4.36 -8.28 11.83
CA SER A 140 4.01 -8.24 13.25
C SER A 140 3.51 -6.86 13.66
N ARG A 141 4.30 -5.81 13.40
CA ARG A 141 3.96 -4.44 13.81
C ARG A 141 2.66 -3.97 13.19
N GLY A 142 2.47 -4.23 11.90
CA GLY A 142 1.25 -3.88 11.18
C GLY A 142 0.03 -4.65 11.68
N THR A 143 0.18 -5.94 12.04
CA THR A 143 -0.89 -6.70 12.71
C THR A 143 -1.28 -6.06 14.05
N GLN A 144 -0.30 -5.67 14.88
CA GLN A 144 -0.58 -4.98 16.13
C GLN A 144 -1.26 -3.63 15.90
N ASP A 145 -0.86 -2.87 14.89
CA ASP A 145 -1.50 -1.59 14.54
C ASP A 145 -2.95 -1.78 14.04
N VAL A 146 -3.24 -2.85 13.28
CA VAL A 146 -4.63 -3.20 12.93
C VAL A 146 -5.46 -3.49 14.18
N ILE A 147 -4.92 -4.28 15.12
CA ILE A 147 -5.60 -4.61 16.38
C ILE A 147 -5.87 -3.34 17.20
N ASN A 148 -4.91 -2.43 17.26
CA ASN A 148 -5.01 -1.15 17.97
C ASN A 148 -5.89 -0.11 17.24
N GLY A 149 -6.34 -0.39 16.01
CA GLY A 149 -7.12 0.55 15.19
C GLY A 149 -6.28 1.63 14.49
N ASN A 150 -4.95 1.53 14.52
CA ASN A 150 -4.01 2.43 13.87
C ASN A 150 -3.85 2.11 12.38
N MET A 151 -4.94 2.16 11.60
CA MET A 151 -4.96 1.70 10.21
C MET A 151 -3.93 2.38 9.30
N LYS A 152 -3.63 3.67 9.54
CA LYS A 152 -2.57 4.38 8.81
C LYS A 152 -1.18 3.75 9.01
N ARG A 153 -0.82 3.42 10.27
CA ARG A 153 0.46 2.77 10.57
C ARG A 153 0.54 1.36 10.00
N ALA A 154 -0.56 0.61 10.11
CA ALA A 154 -0.67 -0.71 9.49
C ALA A 154 -0.50 -0.65 7.97
N HIS A 155 -1.09 0.36 7.32
CA HIS A 155 -0.95 0.58 5.89
C HIS A 155 0.51 0.81 5.49
N HIS A 156 1.21 1.71 6.19
CA HIS A 156 2.65 1.95 5.94
C HIS A 156 3.50 0.70 6.17
N ALA A 157 3.24 -0.08 7.22
CA ALA A 157 3.92 -1.35 7.45
C ALA A 157 3.69 -2.34 6.30
N ALA A 158 2.46 -2.41 5.76
CA ALA A 158 2.16 -3.24 4.59
C ALA A 158 2.91 -2.77 3.33
N ILE A 159 3.08 -1.44 3.15
CA ILE A 159 3.87 -0.87 2.04
C ILE A 159 5.33 -1.29 2.17
N CYS A 160 5.97 -1.04 3.33
CA CYS A 160 7.37 -1.36 3.58
C CYS A 160 7.66 -2.86 3.38
N ALA A 161 6.82 -3.73 3.96
CA ALA A 161 6.97 -5.17 3.79
C ALA A 161 6.81 -5.59 2.32
N THR A 162 5.88 -4.99 1.58
CA THR A 162 5.67 -5.31 0.16
C THR A 162 6.84 -4.85 -0.70
N LEU A 163 7.44 -3.70 -0.40
CA LEU A 163 8.63 -3.19 -1.10
C LEU A 163 9.85 -4.06 -0.89
N ILE A 164 10.14 -4.46 0.35
CA ILE A 164 11.28 -5.34 0.62
C ILE A 164 11.07 -6.69 -0.08
N ASN A 165 9.83 -7.20 -0.13
CA ASN A 165 9.52 -8.38 -0.92
C ASN A 165 9.73 -8.15 -2.42
N VAL A 166 9.33 -6.98 -2.96
CA VAL A 166 9.61 -6.62 -4.36
C VAL A 166 11.10 -6.66 -4.62
N TYR A 167 11.91 -6.05 -3.74
CA TYR A 167 13.37 -6.03 -3.83
C TYR A 167 13.96 -7.44 -3.85
N LEU A 168 13.57 -8.30 -2.90
CA LEU A 168 14.00 -9.70 -2.85
C LEU A 168 13.55 -10.54 -4.06
N SER A 169 12.58 -10.05 -4.84
CA SER A 169 12.08 -10.72 -6.04
C SER A 169 12.58 -10.06 -7.34
N ILE A 170 13.50 -9.09 -7.29
CA ILE A 170 14.05 -8.46 -8.50
C ILE A 170 14.78 -9.50 -9.36
N ASP A 171 15.43 -10.50 -8.74
CA ASP A 171 16.09 -11.58 -9.48
C ASP A 171 15.08 -12.61 -10.07
N ASP A 172 13.85 -12.64 -9.57
CA ASP A 172 12.75 -13.51 -10.00
C ASP A 172 11.62 -12.67 -10.60
N LEU A 173 11.90 -12.07 -11.76
CA LEU A 173 11.00 -11.17 -12.51
C LEU A 173 9.70 -11.82 -13.01
N THR A 174 9.43 -13.07 -12.62
CA THR A 174 8.26 -13.83 -13.04
C THR A 174 6.97 -13.38 -12.35
N ASP A 175 7.06 -12.68 -11.20
CA ASP A 175 5.88 -12.31 -10.42
C ASP A 175 5.78 -10.80 -10.21
N LEU A 176 5.11 -10.11 -11.14
CA LEU A 176 4.26 -8.90 -11.06
C LEU A 176 4.16 -8.15 -9.70
N SER A 177 5.28 -7.95 -9.03
CA SER A 177 5.41 -7.48 -7.64
C SER A 177 5.01 -6.00 -7.53
N THR A 178 5.20 -5.25 -8.61
CA THR A 178 4.78 -3.86 -8.77
C THR A 178 3.25 -3.67 -8.74
N MET A 179 2.47 -4.65 -9.22
CA MET A 179 1.00 -4.58 -9.12
C MET A 179 0.53 -4.71 -7.67
N LYS A 180 1.18 -5.59 -6.91
CA LYS A 180 0.89 -5.79 -5.49
C LYS A 180 1.19 -4.51 -4.72
N LEU A 181 2.28 -3.81 -5.04
CA LEU A 181 2.61 -2.55 -4.39
C LEU A 181 1.57 -1.46 -4.67
N TYR A 182 1.20 -1.22 -5.94
CA TYR A 182 0.20 -0.20 -6.28
C TYR A 182 -1.16 -0.47 -5.59
N ASP A 183 -1.58 -1.74 -5.58
CA ASP A 183 -2.79 -2.17 -4.89
C ASP A 183 -2.74 -1.91 -3.38
N ILE A 184 -1.57 -2.11 -2.77
CA ILE A 184 -1.38 -1.84 -1.34
C ILE A 184 -1.34 -0.35 -1.08
N VAL A 185 -0.66 0.47 -1.88
CA VAL A 185 -0.66 1.94 -1.73
C VAL A 185 -2.07 2.51 -1.77
N GLN A 186 -2.94 1.99 -2.65
CA GLN A 186 -4.33 2.43 -2.80
C GLN A 186 -5.33 1.64 -1.94
N ALA A 187 -4.85 0.75 -1.06
CA ALA A 187 -5.70 -0.13 -0.28
C ALA A 187 -6.52 0.65 0.75
N ASN A 188 -7.79 0.27 0.89
CA ASN A 188 -8.59 0.69 2.03
C ASN A 188 -8.33 -0.19 3.26
N ASP A 189 -8.82 0.23 4.42
CA ASP A 189 -8.65 -0.47 5.69
C ASP A 189 -9.01 -1.96 5.64
N LYS A 190 -10.08 -2.32 4.92
CA LYS A 190 -10.49 -3.72 4.74
C LYS A 190 -9.44 -4.52 3.97
N MET A 191 -8.82 -3.92 2.95
CA MET A 191 -7.76 -4.54 2.17
C MET A 191 -6.49 -4.71 3.01
N ILE A 192 -6.13 -3.71 3.82
CA ILE A 192 -4.99 -3.78 4.76
C ILE A 192 -5.20 -4.88 5.81
N LEU A 193 -6.39 -4.95 6.42
CA LEU A 193 -6.73 -6.06 7.31
C LEU A 193 -6.63 -7.43 6.61
N THR A 194 -7.07 -7.51 5.35
CA THR A 194 -6.98 -8.75 4.56
C THR A 194 -5.52 -9.11 4.26
N TYR A 195 -4.65 -8.12 4.04
CA TYR A 195 -3.22 -8.31 3.80
C TYR A 195 -2.54 -9.00 4.98
N PHE A 196 -2.71 -8.46 6.20
CA PHE A 196 -2.09 -8.99 7.41
C PHE A 196 -2.66 -10.34 7.80
N ARG A 197 -3.98 -10.54 7.70
CA ARG A 197 -4.61 -11.84 8.02
C ARG A 197 -4.09 -12.99 7.16
N LYS A 198 -3.64 -12.72 5.93
CA LYS A 198 -3.05 -13.74 5.06
C LYS A 198 -1.60 -14.09 5.43
N ARG A 199 -0.94 -13.26 6.23
CA ARG A 199 0.50 -13.34 6.56
C ARG A 199 0.76 -13.66 8.03
N THR A 200 -0.22 -13.40 8.89
CA THR A 200 -0.15 -13.69 10.31
C THR A 200 -1.36 -14.53 10.74
N SER A 201 -1.12 -15.60 11.49
CA SER A 201 -2.14 -16.51 12.03
C SER A 201 -2.84 -16.00 13.29
N CYS A 202 -2.73 -14.70 13.60
CA CYS A 202 -3.26 -14.11 14.82
C CYS A 202 -4.80 -14.10 14.84
N SER A 203 -5.40 -14.81 15.79
CA SER A 203 -6.86 -14.89 15.97
C SER A 203 -7.50 -13.55 16.33
N CYS A 204 -6.76 -12.59 16.90
CA CYS A 204 -7.25 -11.25 17.18
C CYS A 204 -7.69 -10.50 15.90
N LEU A 205 -7.15 -10.85 14.74
CA LEU A 205 -7.59 -10.29 13.46
C LEU A 205 -9.00 -10.76 13.05
N ASP A 206 -9.49 -11.88 13.58
CA ASP A 206 -10.85 -12.35 13.31
C ASP A 206 -11.91 -11.48 13.98
N GLU A 207 -11.59 -10.87 15.12
CA GLU A 207 -12.46 -9.89 15.77
C GLU A 207 -12.54 -8.62 14.94
N LYS A 208 -11.38 -8.07 14.54
CA LYS A 208 -11.33 -6.93 13.62
C LYS A 208 -12.06 -7.19 12.31
N ARG A 209 -12.00 -8.42 11.78
CA ARG A 209 -12.77 -8.79 10.58
C ARG A 209 -14.27 -8.62 10.73
N LYS A 210 -14.83 -8.80 11.93
CA LYS A 210 -16.26 -8.60 12.18
C LYS A 210 -16.65 -7.13 12.00
N GLU A 211 -15.77 -6.19 12.38
CA GLU A 211 -15.97 -4.74 12.19
C GLU A 211 -16.08 -4.37 10.70
N TYR A 212 -15.27 -5.00 9.84
CA TYR A 212 -15.27 -4.77 8.39
C TYR A 212 -16.23 -5.68 7.61
N LYS A 213 -17.13 -6.39 8.30
CA LYS A 213 -18.11 -7.26 7.64
C LYS A 213 -19.11 -6.40 6.85
N GLY A 214 -19.13 -6.61 5.53
CA GLY A 214 -20.01 -5.87 4.62
C GLY A 214 -19.40 -4.60 4.01
N VAL A 215 -18.30 -4.07 4.57
CA VAL A 215 -17.51 -3.02 3.92
C VAL A 215 -17.01 -3.56 2.58
N LYS A 216 -17.14 -2.83 1.48
CA LYS A 216 -16.65 -3.29 0.18
C LYS A 216 -15.16 -2.99 0.03
N LYS A 217 -14.45 -3.83 -0.72
CA LYS A 217 -13.09 -3.45 -1.15
C LYS A 217 -13.26 -2.36 -2.19
N THR A 218 -12.48 -1.31 -2.12
CA THR A 218 -12.55 -0.19 -3.06
C THR A 218 -11.21 -0.02 -3.77
N GLY A 219 -11.22 0.73 -4.86
CA GLY A 219 -10.00 1.16 -5.55
C GLY A 219 -10.22 2.51 -6.21
N LYS A 220 -9.11 3.16 -6.57
CA LYS A 220 -9.08 4.50 -7.14
C LYS A 220 -8.97 4.42 -8.67
N CYS A 221 -9.88 5.08 -9.37
CA CYS A 221 -9.89 5.23 -10.82
C CYS A 221 -8.71 6.10 -11.28
N CYS A 222 -8.02 5.66 -12.33
CA CYS A 222 -6.85 6.35 -12.85
C CYS A 222 -7.14 7.59 -13.70
N ASN A 223 -8.41 7.86 -14.00
CA ASN A 223 -8.80 9.12 -14.64
C ASN A 223 -8.88 10.25 -13.61
N ASP A 224 -8.01 11.25 -13.71
CA ASP A 224 -8.03 12.44 -12.84
C ASP A 224 -9.31 13.27 -12.98
N GLN A 225 -10.00 13.17 -14.12
CA GLN A 225 -11.30 13.80 -14.36
C GLN A 225 -12.49 12.86 -14.06
N CYS A 226 -12.27 11.78 -13.31
CA CYS A 226 -13.34 10.86 -12.96
C CYS A 226 -14.41 11.59 -12.12
N PRO A 227 -15.70 11.46 -12.47
CA PRO A 227 -16.79 12.17 -11.78
C PRO A 227 -17.13 11.56 -10.41
N LEU A 228 -16.58 10.37 -10.08
CA LEU A 228 -16.84 9.74 -8.78
C LEU A 228 -16.14 10.51 -7.65
N PRO A 229 -16.79 10.66 -6.47
CA PRO A 229 -16.16 11.28 -5.31
C PRO A 229 -14.84 10.60 -4.93
N GLY A 230 -13.76 11.39 -4.83
CA GLY A 230 -12.42 10.88 -4.56
C GLY A 230 -11.86 9.91 -5.62
N ARG A 231 -12.55 9.77 -6.76
CA ARG A 231 -12.28 8.79 -7.81
C ARG A 231 -12.38 7.35 -7.33
N VAL A 232 -13.12 7.08 -6.26
CA VAL A 232 -13.21 5.76 -5.63
C VAL A 232 -14.41 4.99 -6.15
N ALA A 233 -14.22 3.70 -6.48
CA ALA A 233 -15.30 2.77 -6.82
C ALA A 233 -15.13 1.43 -6.09
N GLU A 234 -16.17 0.59 -6.09
CA GLU A 234 -16.05 -0.78 -5.61
C GLU A 234 -15.03 -1.55 -6.46
N ARG A 235 -14.11 -2.29 -5.83
CA ARG A 235 -13.01 -2.96 -6.54
C ARG A 235 -13.52 -3.99 -7.56
N SER A 236 -14.65 -4.63 -7.29
CA SER A 236 -15.26 -5.58 -8.23
C SER A 236 -15.91 -4.92 -9.45
N SER A 237 -16.12 -3.60 -9.45
CA SER A 237 -16.63 -2.86 -10.61
C SER A 237 -15.52 -2.13 -11.39
N LEU A 238 -14.26 -2.22 -10.94
CA LEU A 238 -13.13 -1.59 -11.62
C LEU A 238 -12.67 -2.44 -12.80
N LEU A 239 -12.38 -1.77 -13.91
CA LEU A 239 -11.80 -2.32 -15.12
C LEU A 239 -10.30 -2.10 -15.11
N TYR A 240 -9.52 -3.15 -15.30
CA TYR A 240 -8.08 -3.01 -15.49
C TYR A 240 -7.75 -2.78 -16.96
N CYS A 241 -6.72 -1.99 -17.24
CA CYS A 241 -6.18 -1.93 -18.60
C CYS A 241 -5.77 -3.34 -19.04
N THR A 242 -6.36 -3.84 -20.12
CA THR A 242 -6.14 -5.22 -20.57
C THR A 242 -4.70 -5.49 -21.02
N ALA A 243 -4.00 -4.46 -21.49
CA ALA A 243 -2.62 -4.56 -21.95
C ALA A 243 -1.62 -4.57 -20.79
N CYS A 244 -1.59 -3.51 -19.97
CA CYS A 244 -0.59 -3.42 -18.89
C CYS A 244 -1.05 -4.04 -17.57
N LYS A 245 -2.35 -4.25 -17.36
CA LYS A 245 -3.00 -4.76 -16.12
C LYS A 245 -2.68 -3.98 -14.83
N LEU A 246 -1.97 -2.85 -14.91
CA LEU A 246 -1.53 -2.07 -13.75
C LEU A 246 -2.54 -1.00 -13.31
N VAL A 247 -3.13 -0.29 -14.27
CA VAL A 247 -4.04 0.82 -13.99
C VAL A 247 -5.49 0.35 -14.04
N GLN A 248 -6.33 0.96 -13.20
CA GLN A 248 -7.74 0.60 -13.06
C GLN A 248 -8.66 1.79 -13.28
N TYR A 249 -9.84 1.55 -13.84
CA TYR A 249 -10.82 2.56 -14.22
C TYR A 249 -12.22 2.16 -13.76
N CYS A 250 -13.04 3.13 -13.35
CA CYS A 250 -14.44 2.83 -13.00
C CYS A 250 -15.33 2.56 -14.23
N SER A 251 -14.89 2.94 -15.42
CA SER A 251 -15.63 2.73 -16.67
C SER A 251 -14.71 2.82 -17.90
N ALA A 252 -15.19 2.33 -19.04
CA ALA A 252 -14.48 2.41 -20.31
C ALA A 252 -14.29 3.87 -20.78
N GLU A 253 -15.22 4.76 -20.43
CA GLU A 253 -15.15 6.19 -20.73
C GLU A 253 -13.99 6.83 -19.96
N CYS A 254 -13.83 6.51 -18.68
CA CYS A 254 -12.69 6.98 -17.89
C CYS A 254 -11.36 6.48 -18.47
N GLN A 255 -11.32 5.23 -18.95
CA GLN A 255 -10.14 4.71 -19.65
C GLN A 255 -9.84 5.49 -20.93
N LYS A 256 -10.84 5.76 -21.78
CA LYS A 256 -10.68 6.53 -23.02
C LYS A 256 -10.17 7.95 -22.77
N VAL A 257 -10.72 8.65 -21.77
CA VAL A 257 -10.28 10.00 -21.40
C VAL A 257 -8.83 10.00 -20.92
N ASN A 258 -8.43 8.99 -20.14
CA ASN A 258 -7.07 8.86 -19.63
C ASN A 258 -6.08 8.30 -20.67
N TRP A 259 -6.57 7.68 -21.76
CA TRP A 259 -5.74 6.97 -22.74
C TRP A 259 -4.65 7.84 -23.37
N LYS A 260 -4.95 9.11 -23.68
CA LYS A 260 -3.97 10.08 -24.21
C LYS A 260 -2.71 10.21 -23.34
N TYR A 261 -2.84 9.98 -22.03
CA TYR A 261 -1.75 10.04 -21.08
C TYR A 261 -1.14 8.66 -20.81
N HIS A 262 -2.00 7.64 -20.69
CA HIS A 262 -1.58 6.28 -20.36
C HIS A 262 -0.85 5.57 -21.51
N LYS A 263 -1.19 5.85 -22.79
CA LYS A 263 -0.75 5.07 -23.96
C LYS A 263 0.75 4.80 -24.01
N HIS A 264 1.58 5.82 -23.82
CA HIS A 264 3.05 5.68 -23.89
C HIS A 264 3.59 4.73 -22.82
N GLN A 265 3.04 4.82 -21.61
CA GLN A 265 3.48 4.07 -20.44
C GLN A 265 2.90 2.64 -20.48
N CYS A 266 1.68 2.49 -20.99
CA CYS A 266 1.03 1.21 -21.22
C CYS A 266 1.90 0.29 -22.07
N THR A 267 2.45 0.80 -23.17
CA THR A 267 3.32 0.01 -24.05
C THR A 267 4.57 -0.47 -23.34
N SER A 268 5.25 0.37 -22.56
CA SER A 268 6.45 -0.03 -21.82
C SER A 268 6.14 -1.09 -20.77
N ILE A 269 5.08 -0.90 -19.98
CA ILE A 269 4.69 -1.86 -18.94
C ILE A 269 4.19 -3.17 -19.56
N ALA A 270 3.39 -3.11 -20.63
CA ALA A 270 2.90 -4.30 -21.33
C ALA A 270 4.06 -5.09 -21.93
N LYS A 271 5.07 -4.42 -22.48
CA LYS A 271 6.31 -5.06 -22.94
C LYS A 271 7.02 -5.77 -21.79
N LEU A 272 7.27 -5.08 -20.68
CA LEU A 272 7.88 -5.68 -19.49
C LEU A 272 7.12 -6.92 -19.00
N ASN A 273 5.78 -6.85 -18.95
CA ASN A 273 4.94 -7.98 -18.55
C ASN A 273 4.90 -9.13 -19.58
N SER A 274 5.32 -8.88 -20.83
CA SER A 274 5.37 -9.87 -21.91
C SER A 274 6.78 -10.43 -22.15
N LEU A 275 7.80 -9.86 -21.52
CA LEU A 275 9.13 -10.44 -21.51
C LEU A 275 9.07 -11.65 -20.59
N ASP A 276 8.90 -12.83 -21.19
CA ASP A 276 9.12 -14.08 -20.47
C ASP A 276 10.55 -14.09 -19.88
N CYS A 277 10.68 -14.70 -18.71
CA CYS A 277 11.86 -14.76 -17.83
C CYS A 277 13.22 -14.97 -18.56
N GLU A 278 13.22 -15.63 -19.74
CA GLU A 278 14.42 -15.92 -20.53
C GLU A 278 15.21 -14.70 -21.02
N TYR A 279 14.58 -13.53 -21.24
CA TYR A 279 15.31 -12.38 -21.80
C TYR A 279 16.12 -11.62 -20.73
N VAL A 280 15.68 -11.62 -19.47
CA VAL A 280 16.35 -10.83 -18.42
C VAL A 280 17.52 -11.58 -17.78
N GLN A 281 17.47 -12.91 -17.77
CA GLN A 281 18.62 -13.75 -17.38
C GLN A 281 19.87 -13.52 -18.25
N LYS A 282 19.72 -12.99 -19.48
CA LYS A 282 20.84 -12.67 -20.37
C LYS A 282 21.46 -11.29 -20.10
N ILE A 283 20.85 -10.46 -19.26
CA ILE A 283 21.29 -9.09 -18.96
C ILE A 283 21.85 -8.98 -17.54
N ALA A 284 21.61 -9.98 -16.68
CA ALA A 284 22.28 -10.08 -15.38
C ALA A 284 23.80 -10.24 -15.63
N PRO A 285 24.65 -9.32 -15.13
CA PRO A 285 26.10 -9.46 -15.23
C PRO A 285 26.52 -10.76 -14.57
N THR A 286 27.22 -11.61 -15.31
CA THR A 286 27.66 -12.94 -14.86
C THR A 286 28.78 -12.87 -13.81
N ASP A 287 29.17 -11.66 -13.38
CA ASP A 287 30.38 -11.41 -12.59
C ASP A 287 30.13 -11.20 -11.08
N LEU A 288 28.94 -11.51 -10.56
CA LEU A 288 28.62 -11.44 -9.11
C LEU A 288 28.52 -12.81 -8.41
N LEU A 289 29.13 -13.85 -9.01
CA LEU A 289 29.29 -15.18 -8.40
C LEU A 289 30.77 -15.61 -8.35
N LEU A 290 31.60 -14.82 -7.69
CA LEU A 290 32.90 -15.24 -7.16
C LEU A 290 33.07 -14.80 -5.72
#